data_AF-R7FSZ0-F1
#
_entry.id   AF-R7FSZ0-F1
#
_cell.length_a   1.000
_cell.length_b   1.000
_cell.length_c   1.000
_cell.angle_alpha   90.00
_cell.angle_beta   90.00
_cell.angle_gamma   90.00
#
_symmetry.space_group_name_H-M   'P 1'
#
loop_
_entity.id
_entity.type
_entity.pdbx_description
1 polymer ?
#
loop_
_entity_poly.entity_id
_entity_poly.type
_entity_poly.pdbx_seq_one_letter_code
_entity_poly.pdbx_strand_id
1 'polypeptide(L)'
;MEIINFCLSERGMSAQTHMYTGYRTADGIHLEYYIGTDSWDGDGYAESRNVIRKIDGGEDVLCRLNDLFEACRIQKWAGFCGSNPSGTLDGSSMSFEAVLADGTKISASGTNNFPKNYHEFAKALHRLMTSEKISDTEFTEGTYAVTLPESWVGRVTAGFSEGFVTFSVDRNDGGELTFFIIDNDSCSYSSPSYRGREEVGRLVFGDDVRFITARDHDSIASYANRVSGEVLALLESYNDDRAAIIKSIRGVNGYKFCAEDGMTLYMSEAMTLADSARSLWLSLNFAGDYPGGSKPITLKRRQYIQMFPSYTYTDTIEDVRRKFLKVFSEEFTERTLKHAVAEKSLIEYRGSVYVLCKKSKGEVSRNSYVDSVWDEGNGKFTVVMAVRMPSAEDVIYVSLPVGKNAEGRFVFTDYPYWDKSE
;
A
#
# COMPACT_ATOMS: atom_id res chain seq x y z
N MET A 1 18.33 -28.22 23.18
CA MET A 1 18.12 -29.01 21.96
C MET A 1 18.78 -28.22 20.88
N GLU A 2 19.71 -28.81 20.13
CA GLU A 2 20.57 -28.05 19.24
C GLU A 2 20.19 -28.36 17.78
N ILE A 3 19.88 -27.31 17.01
CA ILE A 3 19.37 -27.42 15.65
C ILE A 3 20.54 -27.29 14.65
N ILE A 4 20.54 -28.13 13.60
CA ILE A 4 21.40 -27.97 12.43
C ILE A 4 20.67 -27.17 11.35
N ASN A 5 19.42 -27.51 11.07
CA ASN A 5 18.57 -26.74 10.16
C ASN A 5 17.09 -26.98 10.46
N PHE A 6 16.26 -26.04 10.01
CA PHE A 6 14.81 -26.19 9.99
C PHE A 6 14.18 -25.44 8.82
N CYS A 7 12.97 -25.86 8.46
CA CYS A 7 12.09 -25.21 7.52
C CYS A 7 10.65 -25.32 8.02
N LEU A 8 9.98 -24.19 8.22
CA LEU A 8 8.54 -24.09 8.44
C LEU A 8 7.92 -23.40 7.23
N SER A 9 6.97 -24.08 6.59
CA SER A 9 6.07 -23.51 5.59
C SER A 9 4.69 -23.34 6.20
N GLU A 10 4.08 -22.17 6.00
CA GLU A 10 2.69 -21.89 6.34
C GLU A 10 1.95 -21.38 5.11
N ARG A 11 0.78 -21.95 4.81
CA ARG A 11 -0.10 -21.51 3.72
C ARG A 11 -1.50 -21.26 4.25
N GLY A 12 -2.11 -20.18 3.79
CA GLY A 12 -3.50 -19.85 4.09
C GLY A 12 -4.39 -19.95 2.85
N MET A 13 -5.37 -19.05 2.79
CA MET A 13 -6.29 -18.89 1.66
C MET A 13 -5.73 -17.98 0.55
N SER A 14 -4.63 -17.27 0.80
CA SER A 14 -3.93 -16.49 -0.22
C SER A 14 -3.05 -17.39 -1.08
N ALA A 15 -2.65 -16.89 -2.25
CA ALA A 15 -1.60 -17.52 -3.07
C ALA A 15 -0.19 -17.38 -2.44
N GLN A 16 -0.11 -16.91 -1.19
CA GLN A 16 1.13 -16.67 -0.46
C GLN A 16 1.48 -17.88 0.42
N THR A 17 2.76 -18.26 0.37
CA THR A 17 3.38 -19.21 1.28
C THR A 17 4.39 -18.47 2.15
N HIS A 18 4.20 -18.48 3.46
CA HIS A 18 5.16 -17.95 4.42
C HIS A 18 6.20 -19.02 4.71
N MET A 19 7.48 -18.69 4.51
CA MET A 19 8.59 -19.61 4.67
C MET A 19 9.56 -19.08 5.71
N TYR A 20 9.80 -19.87 6.76
CA TYR A 20 10.80 -19.60 7.78
C TYR A 20 11.85 -20.69 7.70
N THR A 21 13.08 -20.31 7.43
CA THR A 21 14.18 -21.24 7.30
C THR A 21 15.31 -20.84 8.22
N GLY A 22 16.08 -21.82 8.67
CA GLY A 22 17.31 -21.55 9.36
C GLY A 22 18.29 -22.69 9.25
N TYR A 23 19.57 -22.36 9.26
CA TYR A 23 20.65 -23.34 9.31
C TYR A 23 21.80 -22.82 10.14
N ARG A 24 22.44 -23.73 10.86
CA ARG A 24 23.58 -23.45 11.71
C ARG A 24 24.78 -23.00 10.86
N THR A 25 25.44 -21.96 11.30
CA THR A 25 26.71 -21.48 10.73
C THR A 25 27.87 -21.86 11.66
N ALA A 26 29.11 -21.48 11.32
CA ALA A 26 30.26 -21.77 12.18
C ALA A 26 30.14 -21.12 13.57
N ASP A 27 29.53 -19.94 13.64
CA ASP A 27 29.53 -19.07 14.83
C ASP A 27 28.11 -18.74 15.35
N GLY A 28 27.08 -19.43 14.86
CA GLY A 28 25.69 -19.19 15.23
C GLY A 28 24.67 -19.77 14.25
N ILE A 29 23.77 -18.93 13.73
CA ILE A 29 22.66 -19.34 12.87
C ILE A 29 22.33 -18.30 11.79
N HIS A 30 22.09 -18.78 10.57
CA HIS A 30 21.44 -18.00 9.53
C HIS A 30 19.94 -18.25 9.59
N LEU A 31 19.13 -17.19 9.61
CA LEU A 31 17.67 -17.24 9.52
C LEU A 31 17.20 -16.43 8.32
N GLU A 32 16.23 -16.98 7.59
CA GLU A 32 15.59 -16.28 6.49
C GLU A 32 14.08 -16.47 6.53
N TYR A 33 13.36 -15.34 6.51
CA TYR A 33 11.90 -15.28 6.38
C TYR A 33 11.55 -14.64 5.04
N TYR A 34 10.73 -15.32 4.25
CA TYR A 34 10.26 -14.84 2.95
C TYR A 34 8.82 -15.26 2.67
N ILE A 35 8.18 -14.51 1.79
CA ILE A 35 6.86 -14.81 1.25
C ILE A 35 7.04 -15.28 -0.19
N GLY A 36 6.65 -16.52 -0.46
CA GLY A 36 6.54 -17.05 -1.82
C GLY A 36 5.14 -16.76 -2.36
N THR A 37 5.02 -16.34 -3.62
CA THR A 37 3.73 -16.28 -4.32
C THR A 37 3.75 -17.14 -5.56
N ASP A 38 2.71 -17.94 -5.70
CA ASP A 38 2.44 -18.73 -6.89
C ASP A 38 1.50 -17.93 -7.80
N SER A 39 1.99 -17.37 -8.91
CA SER A 39 1.13 -16.77 -9.93
C SER A 39 1.01 -17.67 -11.16
N TRP A 40 -0.20 -17.71 -11.70
CA TRP A 40 -0.50 -18.27 -13.01
C TRP A 40 -0.83 -17.12 -13.93
N ASP A 41 0.12 -16.72 -14.75
CA ASP A 41 -0.08 -15.69 -15.76
C ASP A 41 -0.28 -16.34 -17.14
N GLY A 42 -0.68 -15.56 -18.15
CA GLY A 42 -0.91 -16.05 -19.51
C GLY A 42 0.31 -16.74 -20.15
N ASP A 43 1.50 -16.49 -19.60
CA ASP A 43 2.79 -17.02 -20.06
C ASP A 43 3.31 -18.23 -19.25
N GLY A 44 2.60 -18.66 -18.19
CA GLY A 44 2.94 -19.85 -17.40
C GLY A 44 2.89 -19.65 -15.88
N TYR A 45 3.43 -20.64 -15.17
CA TYR A 45 3.59 -20.60 -13.70
C TYR A 45 4.86 -19.82 -13.34
N ALA A 46 4.72 -18.76 -12.55
CA ALA A 46 5.82 -18.00 -12.00
C ALA A 46 5.76 -18.04 -10.48
N GLU A 47 6.82 -18.56 -9.86
CA GLU A 47 7.02 -18.49 -8.41
C GLU A 47 7.85 -17.24 -8.11
N SER A 48 7.28 -16.30 -7.36
CA SER A 48 8.00 -15.13 -6.89
C SER A 48 8.42 -15.35 -5.44
N ARG A 49 9.64 -14.94 -5.09
CA ARG A 49 10.20 -15.06 -3.74
C ARG A 49 10.54 -13.67 -3.22
N ASN A 50 9.76 -13.19 -2.25
CA ASN A 50 9.99 -11.91 -1.60
C ASN A 50 10.64 -12.11 -0.21
N VAL A 51 11.94 -11.87 -0.12
CA VAL A 51 12.68 -11.98 1.15
C VAL A 51 12.34 -10.80 2.04
N ILE A 52 11.71 -11.07 3.18
CA ILE A 52 11.33 -10.04 4.14
C ILE A 52 12.49 -9.74 5.09
N ARG A 53 13.22 -10.76 5.55
CA ARG A 53 14.35 -10.57 6.47
C ARG A 53 15.35 -11.71 6.39
N LYS A 54 16.62 -11.34 6.48
CA LYS A 54 17.77 -12.24 6.70
C LYS A 54 18.46 -11.84 7.99
N ILE A 55 18.84 -12.82 8.80
CA ILE A 55 19.54 -12.61 10.07
C ILE A 55 20.71 -13.58 10.10
N ASP A 56 21.93 -13.04 10.13
CA ASP A 56 23.14 -13.79 10.49
C ASP A 56 23.39 -13.55 11.99
N GLY A 57 22.76 -14.39 12.81
CA GLY A 57 22.77 -14.28 14.26
C GLY A 57 23.92 -15.07 14.89
N GLY A 58 24.47 -14.55 15.98
CA GLY A 58 25.44 -15.28 16.80
C GLY A 58 24.79 -16.36 17.66
N GLU A 59 25.59 -16.91 18.57
CA GLU A 59 25.15 -17.93 19.53
C GLU A 59 23.97 -17.49 20.41
N ASP A 60 23.79 -16.19 20.66
CA ASP A 60 22.66 -15.66 21.43
C ASP A 60 21.31 -15.87 20.71
N VAL A 61 21.27 -15.66 19.39
CA VAL A 61 20.09 -15.91 18.57
C VAL A 61 19.82 -17.41 18.46
N LEU A 62 20.87 -18.21 18.28
CA LEU A 62 20.77 -19.67 18.27
C LEU A 62 20.22 -20.21 19.59
N CYS A 63 20.70 -19.72 20.74
CA CYS A 63 20.18 -20.08 22.06
C CYS A 63 18.69 -19.76 22.18
N ARG A 64 18.26 -18.55 21.79
CA ARG A 64 16.84 -18.16 21.81
C ARG A 64 15.96 -19.05 20.93
N LEU A 65 16.45 -19.45 19.76
CA LEU A 65 15.74 -20.38 18.89
C LEU A 65 15.63 -21.78 19.53
N ASN A 66 16.73 -22.28 20.10
CA ASN A 66 16.77 -23.57 20.78
C ASN A 66 15.80 -23.60 21.98
N ASP A 67 15.79 -22.54 22.79
CA ASP A 67 14.86 -22.37 23.91
C ASP A 67 13.40 -22.39 23.43
N LEU A 68 13.11 -21.72 22.32
CA LEU A 68 11.78 -21.73 21.70
C LEU A 68 11.37 -23.14 21.28
N PHE A 69 12.26 -23.89 20.62
CA PHE A 69 11.95 -25.25 20.21
C PHE A 69 11.70 -26.18 21.41
N GLU A 70 12.48 -26.03 22.49
CA GLU A 70 12.29 -26.79 23.72
C GLU A 70 10.96 -26.45 24.41
N ALA A 71 10.66 -25.16 24.56
CA ALA A 71 9.43 -24.66 25.16
C ALA A 71 8.19 -25.18 24.42
N CYS A 72 8.23 -25.19 23.08
CA CYS A 72 7.15 -25.69 22.24
C CYS A 72 7.15 -27.22 22.08
N ARG A 73 8.18 -27.92 22.57
CA ARG A 73 8.33 -29.39 22.50
C ARG A 73 8.31 -29.92 21.07
N ILE A 74 9.04 -29.26 20.16
CA ILE A 74 9.09 -29.57 18.72
C ILE A 74 9.46 -31.04 18.43
N GLN A 75 10.28 -31.68 19.27
CA GLN A 75 10.60 -33.10 19.18
C GLN A 75 9.36 -34.01 19.22
N LYS A 76 8.26 -33.59 19.86
CA LYS A 76 7.00 -34.36 19.91
C LYS A 76 6.19 -34.24 18.62
N TRP A 77 6.61 -33.41 17.68
CA TRP A 77 5.94 -33.26 16.39
C TRP A 77 6.41 -34.32 15.39
N ALA A 78 7.48 -35.07 15.70
CA ALA A 78 8.02 -36.09 14.81
C ALA A 78 6.94 -37.09 14.35
N GLY A 79 6.69 -37.13 13.03
CA GLY A 79 5.69 -38.00 12.41
C GLY A 79 4.25 -37.51 12.53
N PHE A 80 4.00 -36.32 13.07
CA PHE A 80 2.66 -35.75 13.15
C PHE A 80 2.12 -35.47 11.74
N CYS A 81 0.93 -36.02 11.44
CA CYS A 81 0.22 -35.78 10.19
C CYS A 81 -1.25 -35.47 10.48
N GLY A 82 -1.57 -34.18 10.59
CA GLY A 82 -2.90 -33.68 10.89
C GLY A 82 -3.74 -33.52 9.63
N SER A 83 -4.74 -34.38 9.45
CA SER A 83 -5.70 -34.25 8.34
C SER A 83 -6.75 -33.18 8.63
N ASN A 84 -7.25 -32.58 7.54
CA ASN A 84 -8.34 -31.60 7.60
C ASN A 84 -9.59 -32.21 8.28
N PRO A 85 -10.17 -31.55 9.29
CA PRO A 85 -11.43 -32.00 9.88
C PRO A 85 -12.56 -32.08 8.83
N SER A 86 -13.47 -33.03 9.03
CA SER A 86 -14.61 -33.22 8.12
C SER A 86 -15.50 -31.96 8.09
N GLY A 87 -15.85 -31.51 6.89
CA GLY A 87 -16.73 -30.35 6.68
C GLY A 87 -16.02 -29.00 6.64
N THR A 88 -14.69 -28.98 6.78
CA THR A 88 -13.89 -27.75 6.66
C THR A 88 -13.54 -27.46 5.20
N LEU A 89 -14.03 -26.33 4.67
CA LEU A 89 -13.90 -25.93 3.25
C LEU A 89 -12.72 -24.99 3.00
N ASP A 90 -12.37 -24.16 3.98
CA ASP A 90 -11.27 -23.22 3.99
C ASP A 90 -10.20 -23.65 5.00
N GLY A 91 -8.98 -23.12 4.89
CA GLY A 91 -7.99 -23.52 5.88
C GLY A 91 -6.63 -22.90 5.80
N SER A 92 -5.87 -23.24 6.83
CA SER A 92 -4.42 -23.07 6.87
C SER A 92 -3.74 -24.43 6.88
N SER A 93 -2.56 -24.49 6.30
CA SER A 93 -1.71 -25.66 6.33
C SER A 93 -0.31 -25.29 6.76
N MET A 94 0.37 -26.25 7.38
CA MET A 94 1.76 -26.15 7.76
C MET A 94 2.53 -27.39 7.36
N SER A 95 3.79 -27.20 7.02
CA SER A 95 4.80 -28.25 6.90
C SER A 95 6.05 -27.81 7.65
N PHE A 96 6.58 -28.72 8.46
CA PHE A 96 7.76 -28.46 9.29
C PHE A 96 8.76 -29.59 9.13
N GLU A 97 10.00 -29.24 8.85
CA GLU A 97 11.14 -30.14 8.81
C GLU A 97 12.28 -29.56 9.66
N ALA A 98 12.97 -30.41 10.42
CA ALA A 98 14.18 -30.02 11.14
C ALA A 98 15.16 -31.19 11.29
N VAL A 99 16.45 -30.86 11.33
CA VAL A 99 17.53 -31.78 11.67
C VAL A 99 18.25 -31.26 12.91
N LEU A 100 18.39 -32.10 13.94
CA LEU A 100 19.08 -31.79 15.18
C LEU A 100 20.56 -32.21 15.13
N ALA A 101 21.36 -31.69 16.06
CA ALA A 101 22.80 -31.97 16.17
C ALA A 101 23.13 -33.46 16.36
N ASP A 102 22.23 -34.23 17.00
CA ASP A 102 22.38 -35.68 17.20
C ASP A 102 21.96 -36.51 15.96
N GLY A 103 21.58 -35.84 14.86
CA GLY A 103 21.11 -36.47 13.63
C GLY A 103 19.62 -36.79 13.59
N THR A 104 18.87 -36.51 14.67
CA THR A 104 17.42 -36.70 14.71
C THR A 104 16.74 -35.83 13.65
N LYS A 105 15.84 -36.44 12.87
CA LYS A 105 15.00 -35.75 11.89
C LYS A 105 13.58 -35.63 12.42
N ILE A 106 13.03 -34.43 12.36
CA ILE A 106 11.66 -34.13 12.74
C ILE A 106 10.93 -33.71 11.46
N SER A 107 9.80 -34.35 11.18
CA SER A 107 8.89 -33.96 10.11
C SER A 107 7.47 -33.91 10.65
N ALA A 108 6.75 -32.85 10.37
CA ALA A 108 5.35 -32.69 10.73
C ALA A 108 4.59 -31.95 9.63
N SER A 109 3.33 -32.31 9.44
CA SER A 109 2.44 -31.57 8.54
C SER A 109 1.03 -31.54 9.10
N GLY A 110 0.30 -30.48 8.79
CA GLY A 110 -1.08 -30.32 9.24
C GLY A 110 -1.89 -29.45 8.31
N THR A 111 -3.17 -29.77 8.14
CA THR A 111 -4.15 -28.87 7.50
C THR A 111 -5.32 -28.72 8.46
N ASN A 112 -5.54 -27.51 8.96
CA ASN A 112 -6.55 -27.17 9.99
C ASN A 112 -6.49 -28.02 11.28
N ASN A 113 -5.45 -28.83 11.42
CA ASN A 113 -5.21 -29.73 12.52
C ASN A 113 -3.69 -29.80 12.70
N PHE A 114 -3.21 -29.20 13.77
CA PHE A 114 -1.81 -28.87 13.96
C PHE A 114 -1.24 -29.57 15.18
N PRO A 115 0.09 -29.81 15.23
CA PRO A 115 0.69 -30.36 16.41
C PRO A 115 0.51 -29.41 17.59
N LYS A 116 0.45 -29.97 18.80
CA LYS A 116 0.28 -29.18 20.02
C LYS A 116 1.39 -28.12 20.14
N ASN A 117 1.00 -26.90 20.52
CA ASN A 117 1.84 -25.69 20.62
C ASN A 117 2.31 -25.07 19.29
N TYR A 118 1.77 -25.51 18.15
CA TYR A 118 2.13 -24.95 16.84
C TYR A 118 1.93 -23.43 16.74
N HIS A 119 0.76 -22.90 17.11
CA HIS A 119 0.50 -21.47 16.98
C HIS A 119 1.38 -20.60 17.89
N GLU A 120 1.74 -21.12 19.06
CA GLU A 120 2.67 -20.45 19.98
C GLU A 120 4.08 -20.42 19.39
N PHE A 121 4.52 -21.54 18.80
CA PHE A 121 5.78 -21.64 18.08
C PHE A 121 5.84 -20.68 16.88
N ALA A 122 4.86 -20.77 15.98
CA ALA A 122 4.80 -19.96 14.76
C ALA A 122 4.81 -18.46 15.09
N LYS A 123 3.99 -18.02 16.07
CA LYS A 123 3.96 -16.62 16.51
C LYS A 123 5.29 -16.16 17.09
N ALA A 124 5.93 -16.98 17.93
CA ALA A 124 7.21 -16.63 18.55
C ALA A 124 8.38 -16.65 17.55
N LEU A 125 8.39 -17.61 16.63
CA LEU A 125 9.36 -17.69 15.53
C LEU A 125 9.22 -16.49 14.59
N HIS A 126 7.99 -16.16 14.21
CA HIS A 126 7.71 -14.96 13.43
C HIS A 126 8.28 -13.72 14.12
N ARG A 127 7.94 -13.48 15.40
CA ARG A 127 8.47 -12.35 16.16
C ARG A 127 10.01 -12.36 16.28
N LEU A 128 10.63 -13.52 16.46
CA LEU A 128 12.09 -13.66 16.51
C LEU A 128 12.72 -13.20 15.19
N MET A 129 12.08 -13.51 14.06
CA MET A 129 12.61 -13.22 12.72
C MET A 129 12.18 -11.86 12.17
N THR A 130 11.06 -11.30 12.61
CA THR A 130 10.50 -10.05 12.07
C THR A 130 10.49 -8.90 13.06
N SER A 131 11.05 -9.05 14.26
CA SER A 131 11.16 -7.95 15.22
C SER A 131 12.60 -7.76 15.69
N GLU A 132 12.95 -6.51 16.00
CA GLU A 132 14.27 -6.14 16.53
C GLU A 132 14.12 -4.99 17.53
N LYS A 133 14.63 -5.15 18.75
CA LYS A 133 14.75 -4.00 19.66
C LYS A 133 15.87 -3.12 19.16
N ILE A 134 15.58 -1.84 18.93
CA ILE A 134 16.59 -0.88 18.45
C ILE A 134 17.73 -0.83 19.45
N SER A 135 18.95 -1.13 18.98
CA SER A 135 20.16 -1.20 19.81
C SER A 135 21.21 -0.15 19.44
N ASP A 136 21.05 0.48 18.27
CA ASP A 136 21.89 1.57 17.78
C ASP A 136 21.01 2.64 17.11
N THR A 137 21.55 3.84 16.98
CA THR A 137 21.00 4.93 16.19
C THR A 137 21.13 4.67 14.69
N GLU A 138 22.15 3.93 14.22
CA GLU A 138 22.19 3.53 12.81
C GLU A 138 21.25 2.35 12.58
N PHE A 139 20.23 2.55 11.75
CA PHE A 139 19.26 1.53 11.38
C PHE A 139 19.28 1.33 9.87
N THR A 140 19.39 0.07 9.44
CA THR A 140 19.43 -0.30 8.03
C THR A 140 18.33 -1.32 7.72
N GLU A 141 17.57 -1.06 6.67
CA GLU A 141 16.60 -1.96 6.07
C GLU A 141 17.05 -2.14 4.63
N GLY A 142 17.61 -3.30 4.27
CA GLY A 142 17.92 -3.77 2.91
C GLY A 142 18.38 -2.74 1.85
N THR A 143 17.49 -1.84 1.47
CA THR A 143 17.63 -0.79 0.46
C THR A 143 18.01 0.61 1.00
N TYR A 144 17.72 0.92 2.27
CA TYR A 144 18.03 2.22 2.90
C TYR A 144 18.61 2.10 4.32
N ALA A 145 19.20 3.21 4.77
CA ALA A 145 19.54 3.43 6.16
C ALA A 145 19.01 4.77 6.65
N VAL A 146 18.73 4.85 7.95
CA VAL A 146 18.33 6.05 8.69
C VAL A 146 19.13 6.17 9.97
N THR A 147 19.17 7.39 10.51
CA THR A 147 19.63 7.66 11.87
C THR A 147 18.39 7.83 12.76
N LEU A 148 18.19 6.87 13.65
CA LEU A 148 17.17 6.91 14.69
C LEU A 148 17.62 7.78 15.88
N PRO A 149 16.69 8.43 16.59
CA PRO A 149 17.02 9.18 17.79
C PRO A 149 17.60 8.29 18.90
N GLU A 150 18.54 8.82 19.68
CA GLU A 150 19.09 8.11 20.87
C GLU A 150 17.99 7.73 21.87
N SER A 151 16.93 8.53 21.96
CA SER A 151 15.77 8.26 22.81
C SER A 151 15.05 6.95 22.45
N TRP A 152 15.15 6.49 21.19
CA TRP A 152 14.50 5.27 20.71
C TRP A 152 15.31 4.01 21.05
N VAL A 153 16.61 4.13 21.24
CA VAL A 153 17.50 3.02 21.56
C VAL A 153 17.10 2.35 22.87
N GLY A 154 16.90 1.03 22.83
CA GLY A 154 16.42 0.21 23.93
C GLY A 154 14.93 0.35 24.25
N ARG A 155 14.21 1.29 23.62
CA ARG A 155 12.79 1.58 23.91
C ARG A 155 11.85 1.19 22.78
N VAL A 156 12.27 1.38 21.53
CA VAL A 156 11.49 1.09 20.33
C VAL A 156 11.87 -0.27 19.75
N THR A 157 10.90 -0.95 19.18
CA THR A 157 11.05 -2.20 18.44
C THR A 157 10.73 -1.94 16.97
N ALA A 158 11.63 -2.31 16.06
CA ALA A 158 11.35 -2.35 14.63
C ALA A 158 10.67 -3.67 14.26
N GLY A 159 9.62 -3.59 13.45
CA GLY A 159 8.91 -4.73 12.85
C GLY A 159 9.08 -4.74 11.34
N PHE A 160 9.47 -5.88 10.77
CA PHE A 160 9.74 -6.03 9.34
C PHE A 160 8.57 -6.74 8.65
N SER A 161 8.12 -6.18 7.53
CA SER A 161 7.00 -6.72 6.75
C SER A 161 7.24 -6.48 5.26
N GLU A 162 6.38 -7.07 4.43
CA GLU A 162 6.43 -6.86 2.99
C GLU A 162 6.22 -5.37 2.66
N GLY A 163 7.29 -4.72 2.19
CA GLY A 163 7.27 -3.35 1.71
C GLY A 163 7.18 -2.28 2.80
N PHE A 164 7.41 -2.58 4.09
CA PHE A 164 7.51 -1.55 5.13
C PHE A 164 8.19 -2.03 6.42
N VAL A 165 8.70 -1.08 7.19
CA VAL A 165 9.14 -1.25 8.57
C VAL A 165 8.25 -0.46 9.51
N THR A 166 7.76 -1.12 10.56
CA THR A 166 7.00 -0.50 11.64
C THR A 166 7.91 -0.20 12.83
N PHE A 167 7.59 0.84 13.58
CA PHE A 167 8.24 1.17 14.84
C PHE A 167 7.19 1.17 15.95
N SER A 168 7.44 0.35 16.97
CA SER A 168 6.50 0.09 18.05
C SER A 168 7.13 0.22 19.44
N VAL A 169 6.29 0.43 20.44
CA VAL A 169 6.66 0.44 21.86
C VAL A 169 5.83 -0.57 22.63
N ASP A 170 6.40 -1.14 23.69
CA ASP A 170 5.72 -2.11 24.53
C ASP A 170 4.60 -1.43 25.36
N ARG A 171 3.46 -2.11 25.45
CA ARG A 171 2.35 -1.68 26.31
C ARG A 171 2.37 -2.37 27.66
N ASN A 172 2.00 -1.64 28.71
CA ASN A 172 1.90 -2.14 30.08
C ASN A 172 0.86 -3.25 30.23
N ASP A 173 -0.19 -3.26 29.40
CA ASP A 173 -1.24 -4.29 29.37
C ASP A 173 -0.90 -5.49 28.46
N GLY A 174 0.34 -5.53 27.96
CA GLY A 174 0.80 -6.53 27.01
C GLY A 174 0.51 -6.13 25.56
N GLY A 175 1.41 -6.55 24.67
CA GLY A 175 1.37 -6.21 23.25
C GLY A 175 2.20 -4.97 22.92
N GLU A 176 2.11 -4.56 21.66
CA GLU A 176 2.92 -3.50 21.09
C GLU A 176 2.01 -2.41 20.50
N LEU A 177 2.44 -1.16 20.59
CA LEU A 177 1.79 0.00 19.99
C LEU A 177 2.64 0.49 18.83
N THR A 178 2.19 0.30 17.59
CA THR A 178 2.85 0.85 16.41
C THR A 178 2.49 2.31 16.26
N PHE A 179 3.48 3.18 16.15
CA PHE A 179 3.26 4.63 16.09
C PHE A 179 3.85 5.29 14.84
N PHE A 180 4.86 4.66 14.22
CA PHE A 180 5.52 5.19 13.03
C PHE A 180 5.84 4.07 12.03
N ILE A 181 5.74 4.36 10.74
CA ILE A 181 5.96 3.39 9.66
C ILE A 181 6.75 4.08 8.53
N ILE A 182 7.74 3.37 8.00
CA ILE A 182 8.41 3.71 6.75
C ILE A 182 8.00 2.65 5.73
N ASP A 183 7.19 3.04 4.75
CA ASP A 183 6.88 2.22 3.58
C ASP A 183 8.03 2.27 2.58
N ASN A 184 8.30 1.14 1.94
CA ASN A 184 9.33 0.86 0.95
C ASN A 184 8.75 -0.01 -0.18
N ASP A 185 7.87 0.59 -0.98
CA ASP A 185 7.02 -0.12 -1.95
C ASP A 185 7.60 -0.04 -3.37
N SER A 186 7.49 -1.09 -4.18
CA SER A 186 7.94 -1.09 -5.59
C SER A 186 6.97 -0.40 -6.56
N CYS A 187 5.70 -0.22 -6.16
CA CYS A 187 4.64 0.19 -7.07
C CYS A 187 4.37 1.70 -7.00
N SER A 188 4.21 2.24 -5.79
CA SER A 188 3.91 3.66 -5.60
C SER A 188 4.04 4.09 -4.14
N TYR A 189 4.01 5.40 -3.90
CA TYR A 189 3.81 5.91 -2.54
C TYR A 189 2.52 5.39 -1.90
N SER A 190 2.53 5.26 -0.57
CA SER A 190 1.36 4.77 0.15
C SER A 190 0.21 5.79 0.12
N SER A 191 -1.01 5.29 0.32
CA SER A 191 -2.26 6.04 0.14
C SER A 191 -2.24 7.41 0.84
N PRO A 192 -2.72 8.48 0.18
CA PRO A 192 -2.83 9.80 0.80
C PRO A 192 -3.85 9.85 1.94
N SER A 193 -4.66 8.79 2.12
CA SER A 193 -5.58 8.66 3.26
C SER A 193 -4.88 8.32 4.58
N TYR A 194 -3.62 7.87 4.54
CA TYR A 194 -2.89 7.54 5.76
C TYR A 194 -2.52 8.81 6.55
N ARG A 195 -2.59 8.69 7.88
CA ARG A 195 -2.33 9.80 8.79
C ARG A 195 -0.85 10.18 8.78
N GLY A 196 -0.56 11.49 8.80
CA GLY A 196 0.82 11.99 8.90
C GLY A 196 1.71 11.54 7.74
N ARG A 197 1.09 11.19 6.60
CA ARG A 197 1.77 10.60 5.45
C ARG A 197 2.57 11.66 4.70
N GLU A 198 3.80 11.31 4.35
CA GLU A 198 4.75 12.15 3.61
C GLU A 198 5.52 11.34 2.56
N GLU A 199 5.49 11.80 1.30
CA GLU A 199 6.33 11.24 0.22
C GLU A 199 7.75 11.70 0.45
N VAL A 200 8.61 10.78 0.88
CA VAL A 200 9.98 11.15 1.24
C VAL A 200 10.87 11.18 0.01
N GLY A 201 10.69 10.22 -0.89
CA GLY A 201 11.51 10.10 -2.09
C GLY A 201 11.53 8.70 -2.65
N ARG A 202 12.52 8.42 -3.49
CA ARG A 202 12.71 7.12 -4.14
C ARG A 202 14.10 6.58 -3.87
N LEU A 203 14.20 5.26 -3.75
CA LEU A 203 15.46 4.54 -3.83
C LEU A 203 15.54 3.92 -5.23
N VAL A 204 16.63 4.17 -5.95
CA VAL A 204 16.80 3.72 -7.33
C VAL A 204 18.05 2.87 -7.45
N PHE A 205 17.91 1.66 -8.00
CA PHE A 205 19.01 0.77 -8.37
C PHE A 205 18.73 0.10 -9.72
N GLY A 206 19.34 0.63 -10.79
CA GLY A 206 19.01 0.21 -12.15
C GLY A 206 17.55 0.51 -12.48
N ASP A 207 16.79 -0.52 -12.84
CA ASP A 207 15.35 -0.44 -13.12
C ASP A 207 14.49 -0.68 -11.86
N ASP A 208 15.07 -1.09 -10.72
CA ASP A 208 14.34 -1.22 -9.46
C ASP A 208 14.19 0.16 -8.80
N VAL A 209 12.94 0.58 -8.64
CA VAL A 209 12.55 1.83 -8.00
C VAL A 209 11.66 1.51 -6.81
N ARG A 210 12.05 1.99 -5.63
CA ARG A 210 11.23 1.91 -4.43
C ARG A 210 10.77 3.28 -3.96
N PHE A 211 9.49 3.38 -3.65
CA PHE A 211 8.83 4.59 -3.17
C PHE A 211 8.82 4.59 -1.65
N ILE A 212 9.47 5.62 -1.07
CA ILE A 212 9.59 5.77 0.38
C ILE A 212 8.52 6.71 0.89
N THR A 213 7.66 6.19 1.76
CA THR A 213 6.64 6.99 2.46
C THR A 213 6.84 6.89 3.95
N ALA A 214 6.89 8.03 4.65
CA ALA A 214 6.88 8.06 6.10
C ALA A 214 5.48 8.42 6.59
N ARG A 215 4.92 7.65 7.52
CA ARG A 215 3.55 7.89 8.02
C ARG A 215 3.39 7.51 9.48
N ASP A 216 2.39 8.13 10.10
CA ASP A 216 1.98 7.83 11.46
C ASP A 216 1.05 6.60 11.45
N HIS A 217 0.98 5.92 12.58
CA HIS A 217 -0.04 4.90 12.83
C HIS A 217 -0.91 5.31 14.02
N ASP A 218 -0.71 4.69 15.19
CA ASP A 218 -1.42 5.06 16.39
C ASP A 218 -0.72 6.21 17.12
N SER A 219 -1.51 7.11 17.70
CA SER A 219 -0.98 8.17 18.55
C SER A 219 -0.62 7.61 19.91
N ILE A 220 0.65 7.72 20.32
CA ILE A 220 1.09 7.35 21.69
C ILE A 220 0.24 8.06 22.75
N ALA A 221 -0.18 9.31 22.51
CA ALA A 221 -0.98 10.09 23.46
C ALA A 221 -2.34 9.44 23.73
N SER A 222 -2.94 8.79 22.73
CA SER A 222 -4.21 8.09 22.87
C SER A 222 -4.11 6.84 23.76
N TYR A 223 -2.89 6.37 24.03
CA TYR A 223 -2.57 5.19 24.84
C TYR A 223 -1.73 5.54 26.06
N ALA A 224 -1.72 6.82 26.49
CA ALA A 224 -0.84 7.30 27.56
C ALA A 224 -0.95 6.53 28.89
N ASN A 225 -2.13 6.01 29.21
CA ASN A 225 -2.39 5.20 30.40
C ASN A 225 -1.95 3.72 30.27
N ARG A 226 -1.49 3.30 29.09
CA ARG A 226 -1.12 1.92 28.75
C ARG A 226 0.34 1.77 28.33
N VAL A 227 1.14 2.83 28.45
CA VAL A 227 2.58 2.80 28.15
C VAL A 227 3.39 3.28 29.35
N SER A 228 4.69 3.02 29.37
CA SER A 228 5.57 3.44 30.47
C SER A 228 5.81 4.95 30.43
N GLY A 229 6.24 5.52 31.57
CA GLY A 229 6.63 6.95 31.63
C GLY A 229 7.79 7.29 30.69
N GLU A 230 8.72 6.36 30.47
CA GLU A 230 9.81 6.52 29.51
C GLU A 230 9.30 6.57 28.06
N VAL A 231 8.29 5.76 27.72
CA VAL A 231 7.67 5.80 26.39
C VAL A 231 6.86 7.08 26.20
N LEU A 232 6.22 7.60 27.26
CA LEU A 232 5.53 8.89 27.20
C LEU A 232 6.48 10.05 26.89
N ALA A 233 7.73 9.98 27.34
CA ALA A 233 8.72 11.02 27.05
C ALA A 233 9.07 11.13 25.56
N LEU A 234 8.91 10.03 24.79
CA LEU A 234 9.09 10.05 23.33
C LEU A 234 8.09 10.99 22.63
N LEU A 235 6.94 11.27 23.28
CA LEU A 235 5.90 12.12 22.71
C LEU A 235 6.33 13.59 22.60
N GLU A 236 7.21 14.02 23.50
CA GLU A 236 7.72 15.39 23.55
C GLU A 236 8.62 15.69 22.34
N SER A 237 9.40 14.70 21.89
CA SER A 237 10.31 14.82 20.75
C SER A 237 9.78 14.24 19.44
N TYR A 238 8.64 13.54 19.45
CA TYR A 238 8.20 12.72 18.31
C TYR A 238 8.20 13.44 16.95
N ASN A 239 7.70 14.67 16.88
CA ASN A 239 7.65 15.40 15.61
C ASN A 239 9.05 15.76 15.09
N ASP A 240 9.96 16.14 15.99
CA ASP A 240 11.35 16.47 15.66
C ASP A 240 12.12 15.19 15.29
N ASP A 241 11.90 14.11 16.05
CA ASP A 241 12.44 12.78 15.79
C ASP A 241 12.03 12.28 14.40
N ARG A 242 10.74 12.36 14.07
CA ARG A 242 10.19 11.98 12.75
C ARG A 242 10.87 12.77 11.64
N ALA A 243 10.97 14.09 11.79
CA ALA A 243 11.62 14.94 10.79
C ALA A 243 13.12 14.62 10.63
N ALA A 244 13.81 14.35 11.74
CA ALA A 244 15.22 13.96 11.73
C ALA A 244 15.44 12.61 11.03
N ILE A 245 14.60 11.61 11.31
CA ILE A 245 14.63 10.30 10.66
C ILE A 245 14.46 10.46 9.15
N ILE A 246 13.41 11.18 8.71
CA ILE A 246 13.12 11.41 7.28
C ILE A 246 14.31 12.08 6.58
N LYS A 247 14.88 13.12 7.20
CA LYS A 247 16.03 13.84 6.65
C LYS A 247 17.29 12.98 6.57
N SER A 248 17.41 11.96 7.41
CA SER A 248 18.57 11.07 7.47
C SER A 248 18.53 9.92 6.45
N ILE A 249 17.40 9.72 5.75
CA ILE A 249 17.24 8.62 4.78
C ILE A 249 18.34 8.72 3.72
N ARG A 250 19.04 7.59 3.55
CA ARG A 250 20.02 7.38 2.48
C ARG A 250 19.87 5.99 1.91
N GLY A 251 20.17 5.83 0.62
CA GLY A 251 20.22 4.51 0.00
C GLY A 251 21.48 3.75 0.39
N VAL A 252 21.37 2.43 0.49
CA VAL A 252 22.48 1.50 0.75
C VAL A 252 22.44 0.34 -0.25
N ASN A 253 23.45 -0.55 -0.23
CA ASN A 253 23.49 -1.74 -1.09
C ASN A 253 23.29 -1.43 -2.59
N GLY A 254 23.81 -0.29 -3.04
CA GLY A 254 23.72 0.16 -4.44
C GLY A 254 22.56 1.11 -4.74
N TYR A 255 21.56 1.19 -3.87
CA TYR A 255 20.45 2.13 -4.05
C TYR A 255 20.90 3.57 -3.86
N LYS A 256 20.45 4.44 -4.76
CA LYS A 256 20.59 5.89 -4.65
C LYS A 256 19.28 6.50 -4.18
N PHE A 257 19.32 7.26 -3.10
CA PHE A 257 18.17 8.04 -2.66
C PHE A 257 18.00 9.31 -3.49
N CYS A 258 16.77 9.53 -3.97
CA CYS A 258 16.32 10.71 -4.68
C CYS A 258 15.13 11.29 -3.91
N ALA A 259 15.34 12.41 -3.23
CA ALA A 259 14.28 13.07 -2.45
C ALA A 259 13.10 13.47 -3.37
N GLU A 260 11.88 13.39 -2.84
CA GLU A 260 10.70 13.86 -3.57
C GLU A 260 10.73 15.39 -3.67
N ASP A 261 10.52 15.91 -4.88
CA ASP A 261 10.51 17.35 -5.17
C ASP A 261 9.15 17.81 -5.72
N GLY A 262 8.21 16.87 -5.85
CA GLY A 262 6.87 17.06 -6.38
C GLY A 262 6.86 17.36 -7.88
N MET A 263 7.99 17.25 -8.59
CA MET A 263 8.10 17.61 -10.01
C MET A 263 7.73 16.46 -10.95
N THR A 264 7.69 15.22 -10.46
CA THR A 264 7.40 14.04 -11.27
C THR A 264 5.93 13.62 -11.10
N LEU A 265 5.21 13.46 -12.20
CA LEU A 265 3.90 12.81 -12.19
C LEU A 265 4.08 11.30 -12.32
N TYR A 266 3.73 10.56 -11.26
CA TYR A 266 3.84 9.10 -11.27
C TYR A 266 2.60 8.42 -11.82
N MET A 267 2.75 7.18 -12.28
CA MET A 267 1.66 6.39 -12.88
C MET A 267 0.44 6.26 -11.95
N SER A 268 0.64 5.96 -10.66
CA SER A 268 -0.46 5.81 -9.70
C SER A 268 -1.22 7.11 -9.45
N GLU A 269 -0.51 8.25 -9.39
CA GLU A 269 -1.11 9.57 -9.29
C GLU A 269 -1.88 9.91 -10.58
N ALA A 270 -1.30 9.64 -11.75
CA ALA A 270 -1.95 9.82 -13.03
C ALA A 270 -3.24 8.99 -13.17
N MET A 271 -3.23 7.73 -12.68
CA MET A 271 -4.43 6.89 -12.63
C MET A 271 -5.52 7.51 -11.76
N THR A 272 -5.17 7.96 -10.55
CA THR A 272 -6.11 8.61 -9.62
C THR A 272 -6.68 9.90 -10.20
N LEU A 273 -5.82 10.71 -10.83
CA LEU A 273 -6.19 11.95 -11.52
C LEU A 273 -7.15 11.67 -12.68
N ALA A 274 -6.82 10.69 -13.53
CA ALA A 274 -7.63 10.27 -14.69
C ALA A 274 -9.00 9.75 -14.28
N ASP A 275 -9.09 8.92 -13.24
CA ASP A 275 -10.37 8.40 -12.75
C ASP A 275 -11.25 9.51 -12.16
N SER A 276 -10.65 10.43 -11.39
CA SER A 276 -11.37 11.59 -10.86
C SER A 276 -11.88 12.50 -11.98
N ALA A 277 -11.04 12.73 -13.01
CA ALA A 277 -11.39 13.55 -14.18
C ALA A 277 -12.56 12.93 -14.95
N ARG A 278 -12.46 11.63 -15.22
CA ARG A 278 -13.49 10.85 -15.91
C ARG A 278 -14.80 10.90 -15.15
N SER A 279 -14.78 10.69 -13.83
CA SER A 279 -15.99 10.74 -13.01
C SER A 279 -16.69 12.10 -13.08
N LEU A 280 -15.95 13.20 -12.87
CA LEU A 280 -16.50 14.56 -12.95
C LEU A 280 -17.03 14.88 -14.35
N TRP A 281 -16.30 14.49 -15.38
CA TRP A 281 -16.69 14.72 -16.76
C TRP A 281 -17.98 13.98 -17.13
N LEU A 282 -18.08 12.70 -16.78
CA LEU A 282 -19.28 11.89 -17.00
C LEU A 282 -20.49 12.44 -16.24
N SER A 283 -20.30 12.86 -14.99
CA SER A 283 -21.35 13.49 -14.20
C SER A 283 -21.86 14.80 -14.80
N LEU A 284 -21.00 15.56 -15.51
CA LEU A 284 -21.42 16.81 -16.15
C LEU A 284 -22.11 16.57 -17.50
N ASN A 285 -21.54 15.69 -18.35
CA ASN A 285 -21.91 15.58 -19.75
C ASN A 285 -22.77 14.36 -20.11
N PHE A 286 -22.81 13.32 -19.28
CA PHE A 286 -23.48 12.05 -19.58
C PHE A 286 -24.35 11.54 -18.41
N ALA A 287 -24.85 12.46 -17.60
CA ALA A 287 -25.60 12.14 -16.39
C ALA A 287 -26.89 11.33 -16.65
N GLY A 288 -27.40 11.29 -17.89
CA GLY A 288 -28.53 10.46 -18.28
C GLY A 288 -28.23 8.97 -18.43
N ASP A 289 -26.97 8.60 -18.61
CA ASP A 289 -26.48 7.21 -18.70
C ASP A 289 -25.67 6.79 -17.45
N TYR A 290 -25.37 7.74 -16.55
CA TYR A 290 -24.60 7.47 -15.34
C TYR A 290 -25.49 6.90 -14.22
N PRO A 291 -25.17 5.72 -13.65
CA PRO A 291 -26.03 5.03 -12.68
C PRO A 291 -25.91 5.67 -11.28
N GLY A 292 -26.53 6.82 -11.09
CA GLY A 292 -26.53 7.54 -9.80
C GLY A 292 -27.74 7.24 -8.90
N GLY A 293 -28.69 6.42 -9.33
CA GLY A 293 -29.92 6.09 -8.57
C GLY A 293 -30.93 7.24 -8.41
N SER A 294 -30.53 8.48 -8.69
CA SER A 294 -31.38 9.67 -8.62
C SER A 294 -32.40 9.69 -9.76
N LYS A 295 -33.69 9.89 -9.42
CA LYS A 295 -34.75 10.05 -10.42
C LYS A 295 -34.63 11.43 -11.09
N PRO A 296 -34.68 11.50 -12.43
CA PRO A 296 -34.70 12.78 -13.12
C PRO A 296 -35.92 13.63 -12.74
N ILE A 297 -35.74 14.94 -12.69
CA ILE A 297 -36.80 15.94 -12.56
C ILE A 297 -37.04 16.66 -13.89
N THR A 298 -38.26 17.13 -14.12
CA THR A 298 -38.59 17.90 -15.32
C THR A 298 -38.63 19.39 -15.01
N LEU A 299 -37.77 20.16 -15.66
CA LEU A 299 -37.73 21.61 -15.57
C LEU A 299 -37.79 22.20 -16.98
N LYS A 300 -38.76 23.08 -17.25
CA LYS A 300 -38.96 23.74 -18.56
C LYS A 300 -38.90 22.74 -19.75
N ARG A 301 -39.60 21.60 -19.62
CA ARG A 301 -39.68 20.51 -20.62
C ARG A 301 -38.36 19.76 -20.89
N ARG A 302 -37.34 19.95 -20.05
CA ARG A 302 -36.07 19.20 -20.10
C ARG A 302 -35.93 18.35 -18.85
N GLN A 303 -35.31 17.19 -18.98
CA GLN A 303 -35.02 16.31 -17.86
C GLN A 303 -33.64 16.62 -17.28
N TYR A 304 -33.57 16.71 -15.95
CA TYR A 304 -32.33 16.94 -15.23
C TYR A 304 -32.18 15.92 -14.11
N ILE A 305 -30.94 15.57 -13.80
CA ILE A 305 -30.60 14.73 -12.66
C ILE A 305 -29.68 15.51 -11.73
N GLN A 306 -29.75 15.23 -10.44
CA GLN A 306 -28.86 15.83 -9.47
C GLN A 306 -27.42 15.36 -9.77
N MET A 307 -26.48 16.29 -9.92
CA MET A 307 -25.11 15.98 -10.36
C MET A 307 -24.36 15.15 -9.33
N PHE A 308 -24.54 15.47 -8.06
CA PHE A 308 -23.93 14.77 -6.94
C PHE A 308 -24.99 14.38 -5.90
N PRO A 309 -24.80 13.25 -5.18
CA PRO A 309 -25.66 12.89 -4.06
C PRO A 309 -25.68 13.97 -2.97
N SER A 310 -26.80 14.13 -2.27
CA SER A 310 -26.98 15.15 -1.23
C SER A 310 -25.96 15.08 -0.09
N TYR A 311 -25.45 13.90 0.25
CA TYR A 311 -24.44 13.73 1.30
C TYR A 311 -23.04 14.25 0.92
N THR A 312 -22.84 14.68 -0.33
CA THR A 312 -21.57 15.27 -0.78
C THR A 312 -21.49 16.78 -0.57
N TYR A 313 -22.56 17.41 -0.06
CA TYR A 313 -22.65 18.85 0.24
C TYR A 313 -22.15 19.74 -0.91
N THR A 314 -22.58 19.39 -2.14
CA THR A 314 -22.18 20.08 -3.38
C THR A 314 -23.44 20.66 -4.00
N ASP A 315 -23.87 21.80 -3.44
CA ASP A 315 -25.21 22.34 -3.64
C ASP A 315 -25.23 23.58 -4.54
N THR A 316 -24.05 24.16 -4.81
CA THR A 316 -23.86 25.32 -5.70
C THR A 316 -22.90 25.01 -6.86
N ILE A 317 -22.98 25.79 -7.93
CA ILE A 317 -22.05 25.74 -9.06
C ILE A 317 -20.62 26.06 -8.59
N GLU A 318 -20.45 26.91 -7.57
CA GLU A 318 -19.13 27.17 -6.98
C GLU A 318 -18.59 25.91 -6.28
N ASP A 319 -19.43 25.10 -5.64
CA ASP A 319 -19.00 23.81 -5.08
C ASP A 319 -18.54 22.83 -6.17
N VAL A 320 -19.25 22.81 -7.31
CA VAL A 320 -18.85 22.04 -8.48
C VAL A 320 -17.52 22.54 -9.03
N ARG A 321 -17.35 23.85 -9.16
CA ARG A 321 -16.11 24.49 -9.57
C ARG A 321 -14.94 24.07 -8.67
N ARG A 322 -15.11 24.13 -7.35
CA ARG A 322 -14.09 23.67 -6.38
C ARG A 322 -13.71 22.20 -6.56
N LYS A 323 -14.64 21.33 -6.97
CA LYS A 323 -14.32 19.93 -7.30
C LYS A 323 -13.55 19.82 -8.62
N PHE A 324 -13.96 20.57 -9.66
CA PHE A 324 -13.28 20.56 -10.95
C PHE A 324 -11.83 21.06 -10.83
N LEU A 325 -11.59 22.13 -10.07
CA LEU A 325 -10.25 22.70 -9.86
C LEU A 325 -9.25 21.77 -9.16
N LYS A 326 -9.72 20.68 -8.54
CA LYS A 326 -8.84 19.64 -7.98
C LYS A 326 -8.20 18.76 -9.06
N VAL A 327 -8.77 18.76 -10.26
CA VAL A 327 -8.43 17.79 -11.32
C VAL A 327 -8.16 18.48 -12.65
N PHE A 328 -8.78 19.63 -12.90
CA PHE A 328 -8.66 20.40 -14.13
C PHE A 328 -8.06 21.78 -13.84
N SER A 329 -7.38 22.34 -14.83
CA SER A 329 -6.87 23.72 -14.78
C SER A 329 -8.01 24.73 -14.60
N GLU A 330 -7.69 25.90 -14.06
CA GLU A 330 -8.65 26.99 -13.93
C GLU A 330 -9.24 27.40 -15.29
N GLU A 331 -8.38 27.61 -16.29
CA GLU A 331 -8.82 27.97 -17.65
C GLU A 331 -9.82 26.95 -18.22
N PHE A 332 -9.51 25.65 -18.13
CA PHE A 332 -10.39 24.59 -18.61
C PHE A 332 -11.71 24.56 -17.83
N THR A 333 -11.62 24.66 -16.50
CA THR A 333 -12.78 24.63 -15.61
C THR A 333 -13.73 25.77 -15.90
N GLU A 334 -13.22 27.00 -15.98
CA GLU A 334 -14.01 28.20 -16.26
C GLU A 334 -14.70 28.09 -17.63
N ARG A 335 -13.94 27.71 -18.66
CA ARG A 335 -14.47 27.53 -20.02
C ARG A 335 -15.61 26.52 -20.04
N THR A 336 -15.42 25.37 -19.40
CA THR A 336 -16.36 24.25 -19.39
C THR A 336 -17.63 24.58 -18.61
N LEU A 337 -17.52 25.08 -17.37
CA LEU A 337 -18.69 25.37 -16.54
C LEU A 337 -19.48 26.57 -17.06
N LYS A 338 -18.80 27.61 -17.55
CA LYS A 338 -19.46 28.77 -18.16
C LYS A 338 -20.28 28.36 -19.39
N HIS A 339 -19.74 27.48 -20.23
CA HIS A 339 -20.47 26.92 -21.36
C HIS A 339 -21.70 26.12 -20.90
N ALA A 340 -21.53 25.22 -19.92
CA ALA A 340 -22.62 24.40 -19.40
C ALA A 340 -23.76 25.23 -18.79
N VAL A 341 -23.44 26.30 -18.07
CA VAL A 341 -24.43 27.23 -17.51
C VAL A 341 -25.13 28.01 -18.63
N ALA A 342 -24.40 28.49 -19.64
CA ALA A 342 -24.97 29.23 -20.77
C ALA A 342 -25.98 28.38 -21.58
N GLU A 343 -25.67 27.10 -21.80
CA GLU A 343 -26.56 26.14 -22.47
C GLU A 343 -27.74 25.66 -21.63
N LYS A 344 -27.73 26.00 -20.33
CA LYS A 344 -28.63 25.45 -19.31
C LYS A 344 -28.51 23.93 -19.22
N SER A 345 -27.30 23.40 -19.42
CA SER A 345 -26.97 22.00 -19.16
C SER A 345 -26.52 21.79 -17.71
N LEU A 346 -26.08 22.85 -17.02
CA LEU A 346 -25.80 22.88 -15.58
C LEU A 346 -26.61 24.02 -14.94
N ILE A 347 -27.40 23.72 -13.89
CA ILE A 347 -28.24 24.70 -13.21
C ILE A 347 -28.28 24.48 -11.70
N GLU A 348 -28.51 25.56 -10.95
CA GLU A 348 -28.92 25.49 -9.55
C GLU A 348 -30.44 25.51 -9.44
N TYR A 349 -30.99 24.62 -8.63
CA TYR A 349 -32.42 24.60 -8.36
C TYR A 349 -32.70 24.05 -6.96
N ARG A 350 -33.44 24.82 -6.15
CA ARG A 350 -33.87 24.42 -4.78
C ARG A 350 -32.72 23.92 -3.88
N GLY A 351 -31.57 24.60 -3.94
CA GLY A 351 -30.42 24.26 -3.09
C GLY A 351 -29.70 22.98 -3.50
N SER A 352 -29.71 22.64 -4.78
CA SER A 352 -28.88 21.57 -5.34
C SER A 352 -28.50 21.89 -6.78
N VAL A 353 -27.42 21.26 -7.24
CA VAL A 353 -26.95 21.37 -8.63
C VAL A 353 -27.50 20.22 -9.48
N TYR A 354 -28.04 20.59 -10.62
CA TYR A 354 -28.66 19.69 -11.57
C TYR A 354 -27.96 19.80 -12.93
N VAL A 355 -27.80 18.64 -13.56
CA VAL A 355 -27.24 18.49 -14.90
C VAL A 355 -28.30 17.95 -15.84
N LEU A 356 -28.31 18.44 -17.07
CA LEU A 356 -29.23 18.01 -18.11
C LEU A 356 -28.97 16.53 -18.42
N CYS A 357 -30.03 15.73 -18.49
CA CYS A 357 -29.94 14.33 -18.90
C CYS A 357 -29.57 14.25 -20.37
N LYS A 358 -28.26 14.20 -20.64
CA LYS A 358 -27.68 13.85 -21.93
C LYS A 358 -27.38 12.35 -21.95
N LYS A 359 -27.69 11.71 -23.07
CA LYS A 359 -27.28 10.34 -23.36
C LYS A 359 -26.18 10.36 -24.41
N SER A 360 -25.30 9.38 -24.34
CA SER A 360 -24.36 9.05 -25.41
C SER A 360 -25.12 8.84 -26.73
N LYS A 361 -24.65 9.46 -27.83
CA LYS A 361 -25.24 9.24 -29.16
C LYS A 361 -24.48 8.21 -30.00
N GLY A 362 -23.37 7.67 -29.48
CA GLY A 362 -22.53 6.67 -30.12
C GLY A 362 -22.26 5.45 -29.23
N GLU A 363 -21.35 4.58 -29.69
CA GLU A 363 -20.88 3.47 -28.86
C GLU A 363 -20.11 3.99 -27.64
N VAL A 364 -20.38 3.40 -26.47
CA VAL A 364 -19.68 3.70 -25.23
C VAL A 364 -18.50 2.74 -25.08
N SER A 365 -17.33 3.24 -24.71
CA SER A 365 -16.14 2.41 -24.46
C SER A 365 -16.45 1.28 -23.47
N ARG A 366 -15.95 0.06 -23.74
CA ARG A 366 -16.05 -1.05 -22.78
C ARG A 366 -15.19 -0.82 -21.55
N ASN A 367 -13.99 -0.27 -21.78
CA ASN A 367 -13.02 0.01 -20.73
C ASN A 367 -12.07 1.14 -21.17
N SER A 368 -11.52 1.86 -20.19
CA SER A 368 -10.44 2.83 -20.37
C SER A 368 -9.50 2.77 -19.18
N TYR A 369 -8.19 2.84 -19.41
CA TYR A 369 -7.16 2.83 -18.36
C TYR A 369 -6.00 3.75 -18.76
N VAL A 370 -5.21 4.21 -17.78
CA VAL A 370 -3.96 4.89 -18.07
C VAL A 370 -2.97 3.86 -18.60
N ASP A 371 -2.43 4.11 -19.78
CA ASP A 371 -1.42 3.27 -20.44
C ASP A 371 0.00 3.70 -20.06
N SER A 372 0.28 5.00 -20.16
CA SER A 372 1.60 5.54 -19.89
C SER A 372 1.54 7.02 -19.50
N VAL A 373 2.61 7.49 -18.83
CA VAL A 373 2.84 8.90 -18.50
C VAL A 373 4.13 9.34 -19.16
N TRP A 374 4.07 10.40 -19.96
CA TRP A 374 5.23 10.96 -20.65
C TRP A 374 5.62 12.30 -20.00
N ASP A 375 6.89 12.44 -19.64
CA ASP A 375 7.47 13.70 -19.19
C ASP A 375 7.86 14.54 -20.41
N GLU A 376 7.17 15.66 -20.60
CA GLU A 376 7.42 16.61 -21.70
C GLU A 376 8.46 17.68 -21.32
N GLY A 377 8.97 17.62 -20.09
CA GLY A 377 9.86 18.60 -19.48
C GLY A 377 9.14 19.85 -18.98
N ASN A 378 9.85 20.66 -18.19
CA ASN A 378 9.36 21.93 -17.62
C ASN A 378 8.06 21.79 -16.81
N GLY A 379 7.87 20.64 -16.12
CA GLY A 379 6.69 20.37 -15.31
C GLY A 379 5.41 20.12 -16.11
N LYS A 380 5.54 19.77 -17.40
CA LYS A 380 4.44 19.35 -18.27
C LYS A 380 4.52 17.86 -18.51
N PHE A 381 3.36 17.22 -18.50
CA PHE A 381 3.24 15.78 -18.69
C PHE A 381 2.12 15.48 -19.67
N THR A 382 2.19 14.31 -20.29
CA THR A 382 1.10 13.74 -21.06
C THR A 382 0.69 12.43 -20.41
N VAL A 383 -0.57 12.32 -20.00
CA VAL A 383 -1.16 11.04 -19.57
C VAL A 383 -1.84 10.42 -20.77
N VAL A 384 -1.39 9.24 -21.17
CA VAL A 384 -1.95 8.50 -22.30
C VAL A 384 -3.02 7.54 -21.78
N MET A 385 -4.26 7.73 -22.22
CA MET A 385 -5.36 6.83 -21.94
C MET A 385 -5.50 5.80 -23.06
N ALA A 386 -5.49 4.52 -22.72
CA ALA A 386 -5.90 3.43 -23.60
C ALA A 386 -7.41 3.21 -23.47
N VAL A 387 -8.10 3.15 -24.60
CA VAL A 387 -9.57 3.07 -24.67
C VAL A 387 -9.97 1.94 -25.60
N ARG A 388 -10.72 0.99 -25.08
CA ARG A 388 -11.23 -0.14 -25.86
C ARG A 388 -12.71 0.08 -26.21
N MET A 389 -12.98 0.27 -27.49
CA MET A 389 -14.34 0.40 -28.01
C MET A 389 -14.99 -0.98 -28.20
N PRO A 390 -16.33 -1.09 -28.14
CA PRO A 390 -17.01 -2.36 -28.34
C PRO A 390 -16.85 -2.96 -29.73
N SER A 391 -16.80 -2.12 -30.76
CA SER A 391 -16.70 -2.51 -32.17
C SER A 391 -15.27 -2.59 -32.72
N ALA A 392 -14.28 -2.06 -32.00
CA ALA A 392 -12.89 -2.06 -32.43
C ALA A 392 -12.14 -3.25 -31.82
N GLU A 393 -11.38 -3.97 -32.66
CA GLU A 393 -10.37 -4.92 -32.16
C GLU A 393 -9.17 -4.17 -31.56
N ASP A 394 -8.85 -2.98 -32.09
CA ASP A 394 -7.73 -2.15 -31.68
C ASP A 394 -8.06 -1.21 -30.51
N VAL A 395 -7.03 -0.91 -29.72
CA VAL A 395 -7.07 0.06 -28.61
C VAL A 395 -6.79 1.47 -29.16
N ILE A 396 -7.63 2.43 -28.81
CA ILE A 396 -7.45 3.84 -29.14
C ILE A 396 -6.66 4.51 -28.02
N TYR A 397 -5.62 5.26 -28.38
CA TYR A 397 -4.80 6.02 -27.44
C TYR A 397 -5.13 7.50 -27.48
N VAL A 398 -5.34 8.10 -26.31
CA VAL A 398 -5.72 9.52 -26.16
C VAL A 398 -4.75 10.20 -25.21
N SER A 399 -4.07 11.23 -25.71
CA SER A 399 -3.15 12.04 -24.94
C SER A 399 -3.89 13.15 -24.19
N LEU A 400 -3.74 13.17 -22.87
CA LEU A 400 -4.32 14.18 -21.98
C LEU A 400 -3.18 15.05 -21.41
N PRO A 401 -3.15 16.36 -21.73
CA PRO A 401 -2.07 17.23 -21.28
C PRO A 401 -2.26 17.60 -19.80
N VAL A 402 -1.21 17.41 -19.01
CA VAL A 402 -1.16 17.70 -17.57
C VAL A 402 -0.15 18.81 -17.29
N GLY A 403 -0.54 19.70 -16.39
CA GLY A 403 0.33 20.74 -15.84
C GLY A 403 0.06 20.93 -14.36
N LYS A 404 0.69 21.94 -13.76
CA LYS A 404 0.47 22.27 -12.35
C LYS A 404 -0.50 23.45 -12.18
N ASN A 405 -1.37 23.36 -11.18
CA ASN A 405 -2.19 24.49 -10.74
C ASN A 405 -1.38 25.45 -9.83
N ALA A 406 -2.03 26.52 -9.35
CA ALA A 406 -1.40 27.51 -8.47
C ALA A 406 -0.90 26.93 -7.12
N GLU A 407 -1.43 25.78 -6.70
CA GLU A 407 -0.99 25.05 -5.49
C GLU A 407 0.14 24.06 -5.78
N GLY A 408 0.63 23.98 -7.03
CA GLY A 408 1.67 23.06 -7.46
C GLY A 408 1.20 21.62 -7.71
N ARG A 409 -0.12 21.35 -7.67
CA ARG A 409 -0.71 20.02 -7.91
C ARG A 409 -0.92 19.76 -9.39
N PHE A 410 -0.73 18.50 -9.82
CA PHE A 410 -1.02 18.07 -11.17
C PHE A 410 -2.53 18.13 -11.49
N VAL A 411 -2.85 18.73 -12.63
CA VAL A 411 -4.21 18.88 -13.16
C VAL A 411 -4.19 18.74 -14.69
N PHE A 412 -5.26 18.21 -15.26
CA PHE A 412 -5.46 18.23 -16.70
C PHE A 412 -5.68 19.66 -17.19
N THR A 413 -4.86 20.09 -18.13
CA THR A 413 -4.97 21.41 -18.78
C THR A 413 -6.00 21.41 -19.90
N ASP A 414 -6.26 20.23 -20.47
CA ASP A 414 -7.32 20.00 -21.45
C ASP A 414 -7.84 18.57 -21.32
N TYR A 415 -9.05 18.31 -21.78
CA TYR A 415 -9.67 16.98 -21.69
C TYR A 415 -10.43 16.63 -22.98
N PRO A 416 -9.70 16.33 -24.07
CA PRO A 416 -10.26 16.16 -25.41
C PRO A 416 -11.09 14.88 -25.60
N TYR A 417 -11.08 13.98 -24.61
CA TYR A 417 -11.55 12.60 -24.74
C TYR A 417 -13.04 12.48 -25.11
N TRP A 418 -13.88 13.47 -24.81
CA TRP A 418 -15.34 13.26 -24.82
C TRP A 418 -16.18 14.15 -25.74
N ASP A 419 -15.59 15.14 -26.42
CA ASP A 419 -16.36 15.90 -27.44
C ASP A 419 -16.75 15.02 -28.65
N LYS A 420 -16.09 13.87 -28.83
CA LYS A 420 -16.39 12.88 -29.91
C LYS A 420 -17.37 11.78 -29.51
N SER A 421 -17.84 11.76 -28.26
CA SER A 421 -18.84 10.80 -27.75
C SER A 421 -20.26 11.38 -27.66
N GLU A 422 -20.42 12.64 -28.07
CA GLU A 422 -21.72 13.29 -28.27
C GLU A 422 -22.46 12.83 -29.52
#